data_AF-A0A6J0E1W6-F1
#
_entry.id   AF-A0A6J0E1W6-F1
#
_cell.length_a   1.000
_cell.length_b   1.000
_cell.length_c   1.000
_cell.angle_alpha   90.00
_cell.angle_beta   90.00
_cell.angle_gamma   90.00
#
_symmetry.space_group_name_H-M   'P 1'
#
loop_
_entity.id
_entity.type
_entity.pdbx_description
1 polymer ?
#
loop_
_entity_poly.entity_id
_entity_poly.type
_entity_poly.pdbx_seq_one_letter_code
_entity_poly.pdbx_strand_id
1 'polypeptide(L)'
;MGVNLLAANTHNTTMHMTGSGIYSPEAVGVYHYDMETDSGQLLLSELKSRPCRSTPPAEVDWSAYARSITPFSSEQADFPGMLYFDEFSFTKLSGSTGNATVCQKDLCCYLTYKMSENRMDEAYVLGAFDGLHTVEGQYYLQICTLLKCQTTNLRTCGEPVGSAFTKFEEFSLSGTFGTNYVFPQLVLSGSQLALEEYYEVSRDGRLRSRGGVPCLS
;
A
#
# COMPACT_ATOMS: atom_id res chain seq x y z
N MET A 1 -6.32 -6.11 -13.00
CA MET A 1 -6.89 -5.49 -14.22
C MET A 1 -6.10 -5.83 -15.48
N GLY A 2 -4.75 -5.78 -15.47
CA GLY A 2 -3.95 -6.28 -16.60
C GLY A 2 -4.13 -5.48 -17.90
N VAL A 3 -4.30 -4.15 -17.78
CA VAL A 3 -4.53 -3.22 -18.89
C VAL A 3 -3.49 -2.10 -18.86
N ASN A 4 -3.29 -1.44 -19.99
CA ASN A 4 -2.67 -0.11 -20.00
C ASN A 4 -3.69 0.92 -19.45
N LEU A 5 -3.24 1.87 -18.66
CA LEU A 5 -4.05 2.95 -18.09
C LEU A 5 -3.38 4.30 -18.34
N LEU A 6 -4.11 5.21 -18.96
CA LEU A 6 -3.69 6.60 -19.16
C LEU A 6 -4.57 7.47 -18.26
N ALA A 7 -3.97 8.09 -17.25
CA ALA A 7 -4.65 8.96 -16.29
C ALA A 7 -4.20 10.41 -16.50
N ALA A 8 -5.15 11.26 -16.87
CA ALA A 8 -4.94 12.70 -17.01
C ALA A 8 -5.79 13.42 -15.96
N ASN A 9 -5.13 13.99 -14.96
CA ASN A 9 -5.79 14.68 -13.86
C ASN A 9 -5.78 16.20 -14.08
N THR A 10 -6.68 16.89 -13.39
CA THR A 10 -6.62 18.34 -13.25
C THR A 10 -5.46 18.72 -12.34
N HIS A 11 -4.78 19.83 -12.63
CA HIS A 11 -3.76 20.41 -11.76
C HIS A 11 -4.33 21.60 -11.01
N ASN A 12 -4.68 21.39 -9.74
CA ASN A 12 -5.18 22.39 -8.81
C ASN A 12 -4.77 22.01 -7.37
N THR A 13 -3.66 22.58 -6.92
CA THR A 13 -3.05 22.31 -5.62
C THR A 13 -3.96 22.72 -4.45
N THR A 14 -4.77 23.76 -4.60
CA THR A 14 -5.72 24.23 -3.56
C THR A 14 -6.84 23.23 -3.28
N MET A 15 -7.13 22.34 -4.22
CA MET A 15 -8.13 21.28 -4.09
C MET A 15 -7.50 19.89 -3.99
N HIS A 16 -6.18 19.80 -3.75
CA HIS A 16 -5.42 18.54 -3.74
C HIS A 16 -5.55 17.73 -5.04
N MET A 17 -5.66 18.40 -6.18
CA MET A 17 -5.75 17.77 -7.49
C MET A 17 -4.39 17.82 -8.20
N THR A 18 -3.68 16.71 -8.17
CA THR A 18 -2.48 16.43 -8.98
C THR A 18 -2.35 14.91 -9.11
N GLY A 19 -1.41 14.40 -9.91
CA GLY A 19 -1.27 12.96 -10.15
C GLY A 19 -1.80 12.54 -11.51
N SER A 20 -0.95 12.67 -12.53
CA SER A 20 -1.19 12.12 -13.87
C SER A 20 -0.17 11.03 -14.17
N GLY A 21 -0.49 10.09 -15.08
CA GLY A 21 0.47 9.05 -15.43
C GLY A 21 0.02 8.11 -16.54
N ILE A 22 0.98 7.34 -17.02
CA ILE A 22 0.84 6.31 -18.04
C ILE A 22 1.37 5.01 -17.43
N TYR A 23 0.47 4.04 -17.28
CA TYR A 23 0.74 2.77 -16.60
C TYR A 23 0.51 1.60 -17.55
N SER A 24 1.34 0.57 -17.44
CA SER A 24 1.19 -0.70 -18.14
C SER A 24 0.97 -1.83 -17.13
N PRO A 25 0.55 -3.03 -17.56
CA PRO A 25 0.42 -4.18 -16.66
C PRO A 25 1.73 -4.56 -15.95
N GLU A 26 2.87 -4.28 -16.58
CA GLU A 26 4.18 -4.70 -16.08
C GLU A 26 4.93 -3.62 -15.29
N ALA A 27 4.65 -2.33 -15.55
CA ALA A 27 5.47 -1.22 -15.06
C ALA A 27 4.73 0.13 -15.08
N VAL A 28 5.23 1.06 -14.26
CA VAL A 28 4.88 2.49 -14.35
C VAL A 28 5.71 3.11 -15.49
N GLY A 29 5.06 3.57 -16.55
CA GLY A 29 5.77 4.15 -17.70
C GLY A 29 6.28 5.56 -17.43
N VAL A 30 5.40 6.44 -16.96
CA VAL A 30 5.74 7.78 -16.48
C VAL A 30 4.61 8.28 -15.59
N TYR A 31 4.93 9.08 -14.56
CA TYR A 31 3.92 9.75 -13.74
C TYR A 31 4.41 11.14 -13.34
N HIS A 32 3.49 11.97 -12.88
CA HIS A 32 3.75 13.30 -12.38
C HIS A 32 2.86 13.61 -11.19
N TYR A 33 3.48 14.09 -10.12
CA TYR A 33 2.85 14.59 -8.92
C TYR A 33 3.55 15.89 -8.54
N ASP A 34 2.77 16.95 -8.34
CA ASP A 34 3.27 18.26 -7.95
C ASP A 34 2.20 18.98 -7.13
N MET A 35 2.54 19.30 -5.87
CA MET A 35 1.72 20.09 -4.96
C MET A 35 2.32 21.48 -4.71
N GLU A 36 3.47 21.79 -5.32
CA GLU A 36 4.27 22.98 -5.03
C GLU A 36 4.07 24.07 -6.09
N THR A 37 3.82 23.70 -7.34
CA THR A 37 3.65 24.66 -8.45
C THR A 37 2.25 24.63 -9.03
N ASP A 38 1.90 25.64 -9.84
CA ASP A 38 0.65 25.69 -10.61
C ASP A 38 0.86 25.27 -12.09
N SER A 39 2.00 24.64 -12.41
CA SER A 39 2.37 24.32 -13.78
C SER A 39 1.69 23.03 -14.26
N GLY A 40 1.14 23.06 -15.47
CA GLY A 40 0.72 21.83 -16.14
C GLY A 40 1.92 21.01 -16.62
N GLN A 41 1.72 19.70 -16.80
CA GLN A 41 2.76 18.77 -17.25
C GLN A 41 2.28 17.91 -18.43
N LEU A 42 3.08 17.84 -19.50
CA LEU A 42 2.92 16.87 -20.58
C LEU A 42 3.74 15.61 -20.28
N LEU A 43 3.11 14.43 -20.41
CA LEU A 43 3.74 13.14 -20.20
C LEU A 43 3.72 12.31 -21.50
N LEU A 44 4.85 11.68 -21.79
CA LEU A 44 5.06 10.85 -22.97
C LEU A 44 5.71 9.53 -22.53
N SER A 45 5.19 8.40 -23.01
CA SER A 45 5.77 7.08 -22.79
C SER A 45 5.32 6.12 -23.90
N GLU A 46 6.18 5.20 -24.28
CA GLU A 46 5.85 4.17 -25.27
C GLU A 46 5.13 3.00 -24.59
N LEU A 47 4.08 2.49 -25.21
CA LEU A 47 3.30 1.36 -24.72
C LEU A 47 3.14 0.29 -25.80
N LYS A 48 3.09 -0.97 -25.37
CA LYS A 48 2.67 -2.07 -26.24
C LYS A 48 1.18 -1.90 -26.56
N SER A 49 0.84 -1.82 -27.85
CA SER A 49 -0.57 -1.74 -28.30
C SER A 49 -1.37 -2.99 -27.90
N ARG A 50 -0.68 -4.12 -27.79
CA ARG A 50 -1.20 -5.37 -27.25
C ARG A 50 -0.22 -5.84 -26.18
N PRO A 51 -0.39 -5.45 -24.91
CA PRO A 51 0.43 -6.02 -23.83
C PRO A 51 0.28 -7.54 -23.90
N CYS A 52 1.38 -8.22 -24.22
CA CYS A 52 1.34 -9.59 -24.71
C CYS A 52 1.01 -10.52 -23.53
N ARG A 53 -0.20 -11.07 -23.55
CA ARG A 53 -0.73 -12.04 -22.60
C ARG A 53 -0.20 -13.46 -22.91
N SER A 54 1.10 -13.60 -23.19
CA SER A 54 1.72 -14.86 -23.66
C SER A 54 1.51 -16.02 -22.69
N THR A 55 1.21 -15.70 -21.44
CA THR A 55 0.52 -16.55 -20.47
C THR A 55 -0.57 -15.70 -19.83
N PRO A 56 -1.80 -16.22 -19.59
CA PRO A 56 -2.68 -15.59 -18.62
C PRO A 56 -1.84 -15.35 -17.35
N PRO A 57 -1.81 -14.14 -16.77
CA PRO A 57 -1.20 -14.00 -15.46
C PRO A 57 -1.88 -15.04 -14.57
N ALA A 58 -1.08 -15.96 -14.02
CA ALA A 58 -1.60 -17.00 -13.14
C ALA A 58 -2.44 -16.27 -12.10
N GLU A 59 -3.71 -16.66 -11.98
CA GLU A 59 -4.65 -16.00 -11.10
C GLU A 59 -4.03 -15.96 -9.70
N VAL A 60 -3.92 -14.75 -9.15
CA VAL A 60 -3.39 -14.57 -7.81
C VAL A 60 -4.48 -15.01 -6.85
N ASP A 61 -4.21 -16.05 -6.07
CA ASP A 61 -5.03 -16.37 -4.92
C ASP A 61 -4.58 -15.48 -3.77
N TRP A 62 -5.28 -14.36 -3.62
CA TRP A 62 -4.97 -13.34 -2.62
C TRP A 62 -5.02 -13.85 -1.17
N SER A 63 -5.66 -14.99 -0.95
CA SER A 63 -5.88 -15.57 0.38
C SER A 63 -5.00 -16.80 0.66
N ALA A 64 -4.38 -17.40 -0.35
CA ALA A 64 -3.68 -18.69 -0.24
C ALA A 64 -2.62 -18.70 0.85
N TYR A 65 -1.69 -17.74 0.82
CA TYR A 65 -0.64 -17.66 1.84
C TYR A 65 -1.22 -17.35 3.22
N ALA A 66 -2.09 -16.33 3.30
CA ALA A 66 -2.64 -15.86 4.56
C ALA A 66 -3.44 -16.95 5.30
N ARG A 67 -4.18 -17.80 4.57
CA ARG A 67 -4.92 -18.94 5.14
C ARG A 67 -4.03 -20.12 5.55
N SER A 68 -2.81 -20.19 5.03
CA SER A 68 -1.86 -21.28 5.31
C SER A 68 -1.03 -21.06 6.58
N ILE A 69 -1.03 -19.84 7.12
CA ILE A 69 -0.21 -19.47 8.27
C ILE A 69 -1.06 -19.21 9.51
N THR A 70 -0.48 -19.42 10.68
CA THR A 70 -1.08 -19.06 11.96
C THR A 70 -0.78 -17.59 12.30
N PRO A 71 -1.69 -16.89 13.01
CA PRO A 71 -1.41 -15.57 13.54
C PRO A 71 -0.09 -15.49 14.32
N PHE A 72 0.66 -14.41 14.14
CA PHE A 72 1.85 -14.15 14.93
C PHE A 72 1.47 -13.75 16.36
N SER A 73 2.20 -14.24 17.37
CA SER A 73 1.98 -13.82 18.75
C SER A 73 2.36 -12.36 18.93
N SER A 74 1.42 -11.53 19.41
CA SER A 74 1.69 -10.16 19.81
C SER A 74 1.48 -10.01 21.32
N GLU A 75 2.40 -9.33 22.00
CA GLU A 75 2.23 -8.90 23.40
C GLU A 75 1.45 -7.58 23.51
N GLN A 76 1.22 -6.91 22.38
CA GLN A 76 0.56 -5.61 22.33
C GLN A 76 -0.88 -5.75 21.88
N ALA A 77 -1.76 -5.04 22.58
CA ALA A 77 -3.17 -4.99 22.24
C ALA A 77 -3.39 -4.13 20.99
N ASP A 78 -4.28 -4.61 20.14
CA ASP A 78 -4.78 -3.86 19.01
C ASP A 78 -5.61 -2.66 19.50
N PHE A 79 -5.68 -1.61 18.68
CA PHE A 79 -6.40 -0.38 19.00
C PHE A 79 -7.14 0.17 17.77
N PRO A 80 -8.28 0.85 17.96
CA PRO A 80 -9.02 1.44 16.84
C PRO A 80 -8.32 2.71 16.33
N GLY A 81 -8.44 2.98 15.03
CA GLY A 81 -8.06 4.27 14.45
C GLY A 81 -8.84 4.54 13.16
N MET A 82 -8.98 5.81 12.82
CA MET A 82 -9.76 6.24 11.66
C MET A 82 -8.86 6.43 10.45
N LEU A 83 -9.17 5.78 9.33
CA LEU A 83 -8.55 6.05 8.04
C LEU A 83 -9.66 6.38 7.04
N TYR A 84 -9.66 7.62 6.54
CA TYR A 84 -10.69 8.13 5.62
C TYR A 84 -12.12 7.79 6.07
N PHE A 85 -12.46 8.17 7.30
CA PHE A 85 -13.78 7.96 7.93
C PHE A 85 -14.18 6.50 8.23
N ASP A 86 -13.30 5.53 7.95
CA ASP A 86 -13.51 4.14 8.31
C ASP A 86 -12.71 3.78 9.57
N GLU A 87 -13.33 3.05 10.50
CA GLU A 87 -12.68 2.60 11.74
C GLU A 87 -11.92 1.28 11.49
N PHE A 88 -10.60 1.36 11.49
CA PHE A 88 -9.67 0.24 11.33
C PHE A 88 -9.29 -0.35 12.69
N SER A 89 -8.93 -1.63 12.70
CA SER A 89 -8.15 -2.23 13.80
C SER A 89 -6.67 -2.10 13.46
N PHE A 90 -5.88 -1.46 14.34
CA PHE A 90 -4.45 -1.25 14.18
C PHE A 90 -3.63 -1.99 15.24
N THR A 91 -2.42 -2.39 14.85
CA THR A 91 -1.40 -2.89 15.76
C THR A 91 -0.06 -2.21 15.46
N LYS A 92 0.67 -1.80 16.50
CA LYS A 92 1.91 -1.04 16.35
C LYS A 92 3.06 -1.97 15.95
N LEU A 93 3.90 -1.54 15.01
CA LEU A 93 5.16 -2.21 14.73
C LEU A 93 6.18 -1.92 15.82
N SER A 94 6.77 -2.98 16.39
CA SER A 94 7.74 -2.89 17.48
C SER A 94 9.14 -3.24 17.00
N GLY A 95 10.09 -2.33 17.21
CA GLY A 95 11.47 -2.49 16.77
C GLY A 95 11.64 -2.45 15.25
N SER A 96 12.88 -2.63 14.78
CA SER A 96 13.23 -2.59 13.36
C SER A 96 12.95 -3.87 12.60
N THR A 97 12.64 -4.99 13.25
CA THR A 97 12.36 -6.26 12.58
C THR A 97 11.32 -7.02 13.37
N GLY A 98 10.34 -7.58 12.68
CA GLY A 98 9.28 -8.31 13.35
C GLY A 98 8.23 -8.84 12.41
N ASN A 99 7.25 -9.49 13.03
CA ASN A 99 6.05 -9.98 12.40
C ASN A 99 4.85 -9.43 13.15
N ALA A 100 3.77 -9.10 12.43
CA ALA A 100 2.54 -8.59 13.01
C ALA A 100 1.32 -9.22 12.34
N THR A 101 0.29 -9.48 13.14
CA THR A 101 -1.03 -9.89 12.67
C THR A 101 -2.06 -9.00 13.34
N VAL A 102 -3.04 -8.53 12.56
CA VAL A 102 -4.22 -7.81 13.06
C VAL A 102 -5.43 -8.28 12.26
N CYS A 103 -6.56 -8.45 12.94
CA CYS A 103 -7.80 -8.90 12.30
C CYS A 103 -8.94 -7.93 12.58
N GLN A 104 -9.84 -7.80 11.60
CA GLN A 104 -11.14 -7.18 11.76
C GLN A 104 -12.18 -8.01 11.01
N LYS A 105 -13.18 -8.52 11.73
CA LYS A 105 -14.20 -9.45 11.20
C LYS A 105 -13.56 -10.65 10.48
N ASP A 106 -13.83 -10.84 9.18
CA ASP A 106 -13.37 -12.00 8.41
C ASP A 106 -11.98 -11.77 7.78
N LEU A 107 -11.45 -10.55 7.87
CA LEU A 107 -10.14 -10.18 7.35
C LEU A 107 -9.07 -10.21 8.46
N CYS A 108 -8.07 -11.09 8.30
CA CYS A 108 -6.82 -11.05 9.03
C CYS A 108 -5.68 -10.64 8.09
N CYS A 109 -4.89 -9.66 8.52
CA CYS A 109 -3.76 -9.11 7.80
C CYS A 109 -2.45 -9.53 8.46
N TYR A 110 -1.46 -9.90 7.65
CA TYR A 110 -0.18 -10.44 8.10
C TYR A 110 0.96 -9.66 7.47
N LEU A 111 1.90 -9.25 8.30
CA LEU A 111 3.09 -8.53 7.88
C LEU A 111 4.34 -9.17 8.48
N THR A 112 5.35 -9.38 7.64
CA THR A 112 6.74 -9.55 8.05
C THR A 112 7.52 -8.35 7.52
N TYR A 113 8.39 -7.76 8.34
CA TYR A 113 9.12 -6.55 7.96
C TYR A 113 10.51 -6.47 8.56
N LYS A 114 11.36 -5.73 7.87
CA LYS A 114 12.71 -5.32 8.29
C LYS A 114 12.96 -3.88 7.85
N MET A 115 13.12 -2.99 8.81
CA MET A 115 13.50 -1.59 8.64
C MET A 115 15.04 -1.46 8.65
N SER A 116 15.58 -0.50 7.91
CA SER A 116 17.02 -0.20 7.91
C SER A 116 17.50 0.38 9.24
N GLU A 117 16.63 1.10 9.95
CA GLU A 117 16.93 1.71 11.24
C GLU A 117 15.68 1.71 12.13
N ASN A 118 15.87 1.56 13.44
CA ASN A 118 14.79 1.73 14.42
C ASN A 118 14.68 3.20 14.83
N ARG A 119 13.84 3.95 14.11
CA ARG A 119 13.58 5.36 14.38
C ARG A 119 12.60 5.54 15.54
N MET A 120 12.90 6.44 16.46
CA MET A 120 12.04 6.75 17.62
C MET A 120 11.09 7.92 17.38
N ASP A 121 11.31 8.68 16.31
CA ASP A 121 10.55 9.86 15.89
C ASP A 121 9.44 9.54 14.87
N GLU A 122 9.38 8.31 14.35
CA GLU A 122 8.32 7.84 13.47
C GLU A 122 7.64 6.60 14.06
N ALA A 123 6.33 6.47 13.86
CA ALA A 123 5.56 5.30 14.26
C ALA A 123 4.89 4.68 13.04
N TYR A 124 4.92 3.35 12.96
CA TYR A 124 4.29 2.56 11.91
C TYR A 124 3.34 1.55 12.53
N VAL A 125 2.24 1.28 11.82
CA VAL A 125 1.20 0.34 12.22
C VAL A 125 0.82 -0.57 11.05
N LEU A 126 0.39 -1.78 11.38
CA LEU A 126 -0.38 -2.64 10.49
C LEU A 126 -1.86 -2.45 10.81
N GLY A 127 -2.70 -2.31 9.79
CA GLY A 127 -4.14 -2.14 9.92
C GLY A 127 -4.96 -3.13 9.10
N ALA A 128 -6.13 -3.50 9.63
CA ALA A 128 -7.16 -4.27 8.94
C ALA A 128 -8.50 -3.52 8.94
N PHE A 129 -9.17 -3.50 7.78
CA PHE A 129 -10.55 -3.06 7.63
C PHE A 129 -11.38 -4.07 6.84
N ASP A 130 -12.56 -4.38 7.34
CA ASP A 130 -13.56 -5.22 6.66
C ASP A 130 -14.95 -4.62 6.91
N GLY A 131 -15.46 -3.84 5.96
CA GLY A 131 -16.69 -3.10 6.18
C GLY A 131 -17.21 -2.27 5.01
N LEU A 132 -18.37 -1.66 5.22
CA LEU A 132 -19.01 -0.78 4.25
C LEU A 132 -18.57 0.67 4.49
N HIS A 133 -17.90 1.26 3.51
CA HIS A 133 -17.64 2.69 3.46
C HIS A 133 -18.91 3.44 3.04
N THR A 134 -19.16 4.61 3.63
CA THR A 134 -20.42 5.37 3.42
C THR A 134 -20.27 6.88 3.21
N VAL A 135 -19.09 7.44 3.46
CA VAL A 135 -18.82 8.87 3.28
C VAL A 135 -18.43 9.10 1.81
N GLU A 136 -18.94 10.14 1.15
CA GLU A 136 -18.59 10.44 -0.27
C GLU A 136 -18.85 9.30 -1.29
N GLY A 137 -19.54 8.23 -0.89
CA GLY A 137 -19.86 7.07 -1.71
C GLY A 137 -20.22 5.86 -0.84
N GLN A 138 -20.81 4.83 -1.45
CA GLN A 138 -21.15 3.59 -0.74
C GLN A 138 -20.58 2.36 -1.45
N TYR A 139 -19.61 1.70 -0.82
CA TYR A 139 -18.93 0.52 -1.34
C TYR A 139 -18.30 -0.29 -0.21
N TYR A 140 -18.26 -1.61 -0.38
CA TYR A 140 -17.67 -2.52 0.62
C TYR A 140 -16.17 -2.67 0.37
N LEU A 141 -15.37 -2.62 1.42
CA LEU A 141 -13.91 -2.70 1.36
C LEU A 141 -13.37 -3.78 2.28
N GLN A 142 -12.32 -4.43 1.81
CA GLN A 142 -11.39 -5.19 2.63
C GLN A 142 -9.99 -4.65 2.40
N ILE A 143 -9.32 -4.17 3.45
CA ILE A 143 -8.03 -3.48 3.34
C ILE A 143 -7.07 -4.03 4.38
N CYS A 144 -5.89 -4.44 3.92
CA CYS A 144 -4.69 -4.60 4.74
C CYS A 144 -3.72 -3.48 4.42
N THR A 145 -3.24 -2.75 5.42
CA THR A 145 -2.36 -1.59 5.20
C THR A 145 -1.21 -1.55 6.19
N LEU A 146 -0.01 -1.28 5.68
CA LEU A 146 1.14 -0.83 6.47
C LEU A 146 1.26 0.67 6.25
N LEU A 147 1.13 1.47 7.31
CA LEU A 147 1.17 2.93 7.19
C LEU A 147 2.02 3.58 8.26
N LYS A 148 2.54 4.76 7.91
CA LYS A 148 3.18 5.70 8.84
C LYS A 148 2.09 6.53 9.51
N CYS A 149 2.16 6.70 10.83
CA CYS A 149 1.31 7.64 11.56
C CYS A 149 1.84 9.07 11.42
N GLN A 150 0.96 10.07 11.48
CA GLN A 150 1.38 11.48 11.32
C GLN A 150 2.38 11.92 12.40
N THR A 151 2.23 11.40 13.61
CA THR A 151 3.15 11.60 14.72
C THR A 151 3.44 10.27 15.43
N THR A 152 4.31 10.29 16.44
CA THR A 152 4.52 9.13 17.32
C THR A 152 3.31 8.80 18.20
N ASN A 153 2.31 9.68 18.27
CA ASN A 153 1.05 9.41 18.94
C ASN A 153 0.16 8.52 18.07
N LEU A 154 -0.16 7.32 18.57
CA LEU A 154 -0.95 6.30 17.86
C LEU A 154 -2.36 6.75 17.47
N ARG A 155 -2.91 7.79 18.12
CA ARG A 155 -4.21 8.38 17.75
C ARG A 155 -4.18 9.09 16.39
N THR A 156 -2.99 9.41 15.89
CA THR A 156 -2.79 10.08 14.59
C THR A 156 -2.55 9.10 13.44
N CYS A 157 -2.62 7.79 13.70
CA CYS A 157 -2.53 6.78 12.66
C CYS A 157 -3.80 6.80 11.80
N GLY A 158 -3.62 7.01 10.50
CA GLY A 158 -4.71 7.20 9.53
C GLY A 158 -4.93 8.67 9.10
N GLU A 159 -4.30 9.62 9.79
CA GLU A 159 -4.21 11.01 9.32
C GLU A 159 -3.30 11.14 8.08
N PRO A 160 -3.51 12.13 7.21
CA PRO A 160 -2.66 12.34 6.03
C PRO A 160 -1.19 12.60 6.40
N VAL A 161 -0.28 11.93 5.69
CA VAL A 161 1.17 12.03 5.87
C VAL A 161 1.85 12.24 4.51
N GLY A 162 2.58 13.35 4.35
CA GLY A 162 3.27 13.69 3.10
C GLY A 162 4.72 13.20 3.00
N SER A 163 5.37 12.89 4.13
CA SER A 163 6.77 12.49 4.16
C SER A 163 7.04 11.40 5.19
N ALA A 164 8.06 10.57 4.91
CA ALA A 164 8.58 9.53 5.77
C ALA A 164 10.11 9.45 5.64
N PHE A 165 10.78 8.99 6.69
CA PHE A 165 12.24 8.83 6.70
C PHE A 165 12.68 7.37 6.92
N THR A 166 11.85 6.54 7.56
CA THR A 166 12.11 5.11 7.73
C THR A 166 12.11 4.39 6.38
N LYS A 167 13.19 3.63 6.13
CA LYS A 167 13.32 2.74 4.98
C LYS A 167 13.06 1.31 5.39
N PHE A 168 12.36 0.57 4.54
CA PHE A 168 12.16 -0.87 4.69
C PHE A 168 13.12 -1.59 3.75
N GLU A 169 14.00 -2.41 4.34
CA GLU A 169 14.83 -3.35 3.59
C GLU A 169 13.97 -4.49 3.06
N GLU A 170 13.06 -4.98 3.90
CA GLU A 170 12.16 -6.06 3.56
C GLU A 170 10.76 -5.79 4.09
N PHE A 171 9.75 -6.15 3.30
CA PHE A 171 8.38 -6.28 3.75
C PHE A 171 7.66 -7.40 2.99
N SER A 172 6.67 -8.03 3.62
CA SER A 172 5.77 -9.00 3.01
C SER A 172 4.41 -8.87 3.67
N LEU A 173 3.43 -8.33 2.93
CA LEU A 173 2.06 -8.09 3.35
C LEU A 173 1.11 -9.06 2.64
N SER A 174 0.14 -9.61 3.39
CA SER A 174 -0.92 -10.47 2.87
C SER A 174 -2.17 -10.41 3.74
N GLY A 175 -3.30 -10.91 3.25
CA GLY A 175 -4.54 -10.96 4.03
C GLY A 175 -5.50 -12.05 3.58
N THR A 176 -6.43 -12.44 4.45
CA THR A 176 -7.47 -13.45 4.16
C THR A 176 -8.62 -12.88 3.31
N PHE A 177 -8.29 -12.14 2.24
CA PHE A 177 -9.28 -11.46 1.39
C PHE A 177 -10.38 -12.42 0.92
N GLY A 178 -11.63 -11.97 1.04
CA GLY A 178 -12.83 -12.65 0.53
C GLY A 178 -13.17 -12.30 -0.92
N THR A 179 -12.25 -11.66 -1.64
CA THR A 179 -12.44 -11.18 -3.02
C THR A 179 -11.18 -11.40 -3.85
N ASN A 180 -11.36 -11.62 -5.17
CA ASN A 180 -10.25 -11.71 -6.13
C ASN A 180 -9.84 -10.32 -6.66
N TYR A 181 -10.59 -9.26 -6.32
CA TYR A 181 -10.36 -7.89 -6.77
C TYR A 181 -9.56 -7.10 -5.71
N VAL A 182 -8.28 -7.43 -5.58
CA VAL A 182 -7.34 -6.72 -4.71
C VAL A 182 -6.38 -5.90 -5.55
N PHE A 183 -6.13 -4.66 -5.12
CA PHE A 183 -5.27 -3.71 -5.81
C PHE A 183 -4.06 -3.38 -4.93
N PRO A 184 -2.87 -3.93 -5.23
CA PRO A 184 -1.66 -3.65 -4.46
C PRO A 184 -1.25 -2.18 -4.64
N GLN A 185 -0.91 -1.51 -3.54
CA GLN A 185 -0.47 -0.13 -3.52
C GLN A 185 0.83 -0.01 -2.73
N LEU A 186 1.78 0.76 -3.27
CA LEU A 186 3.03 1.10 -2.60
C LEU A 186 3.37 2.56 -2.92
N VAL A 187 3.29 3.41 -1.89
CA VAL A 187 3.53 4.85 -1.98
C VAL A 187 4.69 5.21 -1.06
N LEU A 188 5.67 5.90 -1.61
CA LEU A 188 6.88 6.34 -0.94
C LEU A 188 6.74 7.79 -0.45
N SER A 189 7.77 8.30 0.22
CA SER A 189 7.78 9.68 0.72
C SER A 189 7.55 10.68 -0.41
N GLY A 190 6.83 11.78 -0.14
CA GLY A 190 6.52 12.79 -1.15
C GLY A 190 5.53 12.32 -2.22
N SER A 191 4.71 11.31 -1.94
CA SER A 191 3.74 10.72 -2.88
C SER A 191 4.37 10.14 -4.14
N GLN A 192 5.60 9.64 -4.01
CA GLN A 192 6.29 8.95 -5.10
C GLN A 192 5.78 7.52 -5.25
N LEU A 193 5.70 7.05 -6.49
CA LEU A 193 5.41 5.64 -6.76
C LEU A 193 6.69 4.82 -6.68
N ALA A 194 6.61 3.67 -6.01
CA ALA A 194 7.68 2.68 -6.09
C ALA A 194 7.70 2.05 -7.48
N LEU A 195 8.90 1.91 -8.06
CA LEU A 195 9.08 1.21 -9.34
C LEU A 195 8.93 -0.31 -9.15
N GLU A 196 8.58 -1.01 -10.23
CA GLU A 196 8.34 -2.46 -10.26
C GLU A 196 9.57 -3.31 -9.90
N GLU A 197 10.77 -2.72 -9.89
CA GLU A 197 12.00 -3.39 -9.45
C GLU A 197 12.08 -3.55 -7.92
N TYR A 198 11.36 -2.74 -7.15
CA TYR A 198 11.41 -2.74 -5.68
C TYR A 198 10.43 -3.71 -5.03
N TYR A 199 9.38 -4.14 -5.74
CA TYR A 199 8.34 -4.99 -5.17
C TYR A 199 7.79 -6.00 -6.18
N GLU A 200 7.11 -7.01 -5.66
CA GLU A 200 6.39 -7.97 -6.47
C GLU A 200 5.16 -8.51 -5.77
N VAL A 201 4.21 -8.99 -6.59
CA VAL A 201 3.05 -9.75 -6.12
C VAL A 201 3.26 -11.21 -6.47
N SER A 202 3.31 -12.04 -5.44
CA SER A 202 3.42 -13.48 -5.56
C SER A 202 2.06 -14.13 -5.82
N ARG A 203 2.07 -15.32 -6.44
CA ARG A 203 0.83 -16.05 -6.81
C ARG A 203 -0.01 -16.46 -5.61
N ASP A 204 0.60 -16.55 -4.43
CA ASP A 204 -0.06 -16.91 -3.17
C ASP A 204 -0.60 -15.69 -2.41
N GLY A 205 -0.63 -14.51 -3.05
CA GLY A 205 -1.31 -13.32 -2.52
C GLY A 205 -0.45 -12.38 -1.69
N ARG A 206 0.88 -12.59 -1.61
CA ARG A 206 1.76 -11.65 -0.90
C ARG A 206 2.25 -10.52 -1.79
N LEU A 207 2.10 -9.30 -1.30
CA LEU A 207 2.81 -8.10 -1.77
C LEU A 207 4.11 -7.96 -0.97
N ARG A 208 5.26 -8.06 -1.63
CA ARG A 208 6.56 -8.08 -0.94
C ARG A 208 7.62 -7.26 -1.65
N SER A 209 8.63 -6.83 -0.91
CA SER A 209 9.83 -6.25 -1.50
C SER A 209 10.59 -7.30 -2.34
N ARG A 210 11.23 -6.86 -3.42
CA ARG A 210 12.20 -7.68 -4.14
C ARG A 210 13.54 -7.63 -3.41
N GLY A 211 14.10 -8.81 -3.12
CA GLY A 211 15.39 -8.89 -2.42
C GLY A 211 16.51 -8.19 -3.20
N GLY A 212 17.25 -7.31 -2.53
CA GLY A 212 18.50 -6.72 -3.04
C GLY A 212 18.43 -5.27 -3.55
N VAL A 213 17.25 -4.62 -3.56
CA VAL A 213 17.14 -3.19 -3.92
C VAL A 213 16.50 -2.41 -2.76
N PRO A 214 17.25 -1.53 -2.06
CA PRO A 214 16.69 -0.72 -0.98
C PRO A 214 15.54 0.15 -1.52
N CYS A 215 14.38 0.17 -0.87
CA CYS A 215 13.34 1.14 -1.20
C CYS A 215 13.94 2.54 -1.07
N LEU A 216 14.04 3.27 -2.20
CA LEU A 216 14.55 4.63 -2.21
C LEU A 216 13.54 5.55 -1.51
N SER A 217 14.09 6.53 -0.78
CA SER A 217 13.37 7.48 0.09
C SER A 217 12.35 8.30 -0.68
#